data_AF-A0A7Z3ALI5-F1
#
_entry.id   AF-A0A7Z3ALI5-F1
#
_cell.length_a   1.000
_cell.length_b   1.000
_cell.length_c   1.000
_cell.angle_alpha   90.00
_cell.angle_beta   90.00
_cell.angle_gamma   90.00
#
_symmetry.space_group_name_H-M   'P 1'
#
loop_
_entity.id
_entity.type
_entity.pdbx_description
1 polymer ?
#
loop_
_entity_poly.entity_id
_entity_poly.type
_entity_poly.pdbx_seq_one_letter_code
_entity_poly.pdbx_strand_id
1 'polypeptide(L)'
;MERYSKVGMQELDQRLSKIVEAARKKPVSVYRYGAPWVWIVSQDDWQGALKEVSSYIPAGHSLVLLRPQIDDVFDQHRDLLQALNVEPGLVIAPRTVLQVLLLQLLYSVPSEQQLHEQLNYNLLFRWFVGLDLSQKVWSATTLRRDIATLLDDPRAVQLIQKIIGEVFCGALLHMPEFSLNFALLHTWLARHGATSTTSN
;
A
#
# COMPACT_ATOMS: atom_id res chain seq x y z
N MET A 1 17.66 -8.90 -37.49
CA MET A 1 17.74 -8.96 -36.01
C MET A 1 16.58 -9.74 -35.37
N GLU A 2 15.55 -10.17 -36.11
CA GLU A 2 14.35 -10.84 -35.57
C GLU A 2 14.43 -12.36 -35.41
N ARG A 3 15.58 -12.98 -35.70
CA ARG A 3 15.70 -14.44 -35.91
C ARG A 3 15.39 -15.29 -34.67
N TYR A 4 15.43 -14.72 -33.47
CA TYR A 4 15.31 -15.49 -32.22
C TYR A 4 14.16 -15.03 -31.32
N SER A 5 13.08 -14.43 -31.84
CA SER A 5 11.93 -14.07 -30.99
C SER A 5 11.18 -15.29 -30.42
N LYS A 6 11.17 -16.40 -31.17
CA LYS A 6 10.61 -17.70 -30.76
C LYS A 6 11.56 -18.82 -31.18
N VAL A 7 11.90 -19.72 -30.26
CA VAL A 7 12.83 -20.83 -30.52
C VAL A 7 12.28 -22.14 -29.98
N GLY A 8 12.47 -23.24 -30.71
CA GLY A 8 12.14 -24.58 -30.23
C GLY A 8 13.26 -25.19 -29.37
N MET A 9 12.95 -26.24 -28.61
CA MET A 9 13.94 -26.88 -27.72
C MET A 9 15.20 -27.38 -28.44
N GLN A 10 15.07 -27.92 -29.66
CA GLN A 10 16.22 -28.35 -30.46
C GLN A 10 17.08 -27.18 -30.93
N GLU A 11 16.45 -26.05 -31.30
CA GLU A 11 17.20 -24.84 -31.70
C GLU A 11 17.89 -24.20 -30.51
N LEU A 12 17.26 -24.23 -29.34
CA LEU A 12 17.86 -23.79 -28.08
C LEU A 12 19.16 -24.56 -27.78
N ASP A 13 19.12 -25.89 -27.88
CA ASP A 13 20.28 -26.75 -27.64
C ASP A 13 21.41 -26.48 -28.64
N GLN A 14 21.08 -26.34 -29.92
CA GLN A 14 22.07 -26.12 -30.99
C GLN A 14 22.66 -24.70 -31.03
N ARG A 15 21.96 -23.70 -30.49
CA ARG A 15 22.29 -22.28 -30.70
C ARG A 15 22.26 -21.43 -29.44
N LEU A 16 22.42 -22.07 -28.27
CA LEU A 16 22.30 -21.43 -26.95
C LEU A 16 23.01 -20.08 -26.87
N SER A 17 24.30 -19.98 -27.22
CA SER A 17 25.07 -18.73 -27.12
C SER A 17 24.48 -17.60 -27.96
N LYS A 18 24.01 -17.89 -29.18
CA LYS A 18 23.40 -16.87 -30.06
C LYS A 18 22.03 -16.43 -29.56
N ILE A 19 21.28 -17.35 -28.96
CA ILE A 19 19.97 -17.09 -28.38
C ILE A 19 20.10 -16.23 -27.12
N VAL A 20 21.06 -16.54 -26.24
CA VAL A 20 21.34 -15.74 -25.05
C VAL A 20 21.81 -14.32 -25.42
N GLU A 21 22.68 -14.18 -26.41
CA GLU A 21 23.09 -12.85 -26.92
C GLU A 21 21.93 -12.07 -27.56
N ALA A 22 20.97 -12.76 -28.19
CA ALA A 22 19.74 -12.12 -28.65
C ALA A 22 18.83 -11.71 -27.47
N ALA A 23 18.72 -12.57 -26.45
CA ALA A 23 17.94 -12.34 -25.24
C ALA A 23 18.40 -11.13 -24.42
N ARG A 24 19.70 -10.79 -24.50
CA ARG A 24 20.24 -9.55 -23.91
C ARG A 24 19.64 -8.27 -24.50
N LYS A 25 19.11 -8.33 -25.73
CA LYS A 25 18.54 -7.17 -26.44
C LYS A 25 17.02 -7.18 -26.43
N LYS A 26 16.41 -8.37 -26.54
CA LYS A 26 14.95 -8.58 -26.50
C LYS A 26 14.63 -9.96 -25.93
N PRO A 27 13.60 -10.08 -25.06
CA PRO A 27 13.12 -11.37 -24.56
C PRO A 27 12.90 -12.42 -25.67
N VAL A 28 13.31 -13.66 -25.41
CA VAL A 28 13.15 -14.80 -26.32
C VAL A 28 12.23 -15.85 -25.69
N SER A 29 11.17 -16.24 -26.38
CA SER A 29 10.28 -17.32 -25.92
C SER A 29 10.77 -18.67 -26.44
N VAL A 30 11.03 -19.60 -25.52
CA VAL A 30 11.35 -20.99 -25.83
C VAL A 30 10.07 -21.81 -25.83
N TYR A 31 9.87 -22.63 -26.86
CA TYR A 31 8.70 -23.48 -27.02
C TYR A 31 9.04 -24.96 -26.84
N ARG A 32 8.11 -25.69 -26.23
CA ARG A 32 8.16 -27.15 -26.08
C ARG A 32 6.77 -27.73 -26.38
N TYR A 33 6.71 -28.74 -27.25
CA TYR A 33 5.46 -29.37 -27.70
C TYR A 33 4.40 -28.37 -28.22
N GLY A 34 4.84 -27.33 -28.95
CA GLY A 34 3.95 -26.34 -29.55
C GLY A 34 3.47 -25.22 -28.61
N ALA A 35 3.79 -25.28 -27.31
CA ALA A 35 3.45 -24.26 -26.33
C ALA A 35 4.68 -23.49 -25.84
N PRO A 36 4.55 -22.20 -25.46
CA PRO A 36 5.63 -21.47 -24.79
C PRO A 36 5.94 -22.14 -23.46
N TRP A 37 7.21 -22.45 -23.24
CA TRP A 37 7.68 -23.20 -22.08
C TRP A 37 8.42 -22.31 -21.08
N VAL A 38 9.36 -21.50 -21.56
CA VAL A 38 10.11 -20.53 -20.73
C VAL A 38 10.45 -19.28 -21.56
N TRP A 39 10.73 -18.18 -20.88
CA TRP A 39 11.32 -16.98 -21.47
C TRP A 39 12.78 -16.83 -21.04
N ILE A 40 13.66 -16.52 -21.99
CA ILE A 40 15.02 -16.06 -21.70
C ILE A 40 15.00 -14.54 -21.83
N VAL A 41 15.32 -13.85 -20.75
CA VAL A 41 15.31 -12.40 -20.64
C VAL A 41 16.68 -11.89 -20.20
N SER A 42 17.01 -10.65 -20.52
CA SER A 42 18.18 -10.00 -19.95
C SER A 42 18.02 -9.81 -18.44
N GLN A 43 19.14 -9.64 -17.74
CA GLN A 43 19.11 -9.31 -16.31
C GLN A 43 18.37 -7.98 -16.07
N ASP A 44 18.60 -6.98 -16.92
CA ASP A 44 17.97 -5.66 -16.80
C ASP A 44 16.45 -5.75 -16.99
N ASP A 45 15.97 -6.53 -17.98
CA ASP A 45 14.53 -6.74 -18.20
C ASP A 45 13.89 -7.50 -17.03
N TRP A 46 14.59 -8.51 -16.49
CA TRP A 46 14.09 -9.27 -15.35
C TRP A 46 14.01 -8.41 -14.08
N GLN A 47 15.06 -7.64 -13.78
CA GLN A 47 15.06 -6.70 -12.66
C GLN A 47 14.03 -5.58 -12.85
N GLY A 48 13.87 -5.09 -14.08
CA GLY A 48 12.84 -4.11 -14.43
C GLY A 48 11.41 -4.64 -14.27
N ALA A 49 11.19 -5.95 -14.43
CA ALA A 49 9.92 -6.60 -14.15
C ALA A 49 9.69 -6.84 -12.64
N LEU A 50 10.75 -6.93 -11.84
CA LEU A 50 10.72 -7.06 -10.39
C LEU A 50 10.58 -5.73 -9.65
N LYS A 51 10.19 -4.66 -10.34
CA LYS A 51 10.01 -3.33 -9.74
C LYS A 51 9.17 -3.39 -8.47
N GLU A 52 9.69 -2.83 -7.39
CA GLU A 52 8.92 -2.65 -6.16
C GLU A 52 7.83 -1.60 -6.35
N VAL A 53 6.80 -1.63 -5.50
CA VAL A 53 5.70 -0.65 -5.53
C VAL A 53 6.23 0.79 -5.38
N SER A 54 7.30 0.98 -4.61
CA SER A 54 8.01 2.24 -4.38
C SER A 54 8.51 2.88 -5.69
N SER A 55 8.92 2.09 -6.67
CA SER A 55 9.47 2.57 -7.94
C SER A 55 8.45 3.28 -8.85
N TYR A 56 7.15 3.10 -8.58
CA TYR A 56 6.07 3.73 -9.33
C TYR A 56 5.63 5.07 -8.72
N ILE A 57 6.18 5.45 -7.56
CA ILE A 57 5.70 6.59 -6.79
C ILE A 57 6.70 7.74 -6.91
N PRO A 58 6.26 8.92 -7.37
CA PRO A 58 7.14 10.08 -7.45
C PRO A 58 7.68 10.46 -6.06
N ALA A 59 8.99 10.65 -5.95
CA ALA A 59 9.63 11.05 -4.70
C ALA A 59 9.11 12.40 -4.15
N GLY A 60 8.61 13.28 -5.04
CA GLY A 60 8.01 14.56 -4.68
C GLY A 60 6.52 14.51 -4.35
N HIS A 61 5.89 13.33 -4.36
CA HIS A 61 4.48 13.21 -3.98
C HIS A 61 4.30 13.58 -2.49
N SER A 62 3.28 14.35 -2.14
CA SER A 62 3.12 14.88 -0.77
C SER A 62 3.08 13.81 0.32
N LEU A 63 2.39 12.70 0.07
CA LEU A 63 2.36 11.56 1.00
C LEU A 63 3.74 10.91 1.21
N VAL A 64 4.63 10.99 0.22
CA VAL A 64 6.03 10.54 0.35
C VAL A 64 6.81 11.48 1.24
N LEU A 65 6.68 12.79 1.02
CA LEU A 65 7.36 13.82 1.79
C LEU A 65 6.93 13.82 3.27
N LEU A 66 5.66 13.53 3.55
CA LEU A 66 5.11 13.51 4.91
C LEU A 66 5.27 12.18 5.63
N ARG A 67 5.51 11.07 4.93
CA ARG A 67 5.62 9.74 5.55
C ARG A 67 6.63 9.67 6.71
N PRO A 68 7.83 10.27 6.64
CA PRO A 68 8.76 10.27 7.77
C PRO A 68 8.15 10.88 9.05
N GLN A 69 7.43 12.00 8.93
CA GLN A 69 6.78 12.65 10.08
C GLN A 69 5.65 11.79 10.65
N ILE A 70 4.90 11.09 9.79
CA ILE A 70 3.86 10.13 10.23
C ILE A 70 4.51 8.95 10.96
N ASP A 71 5.61 8.43 10.43
CA ASP A 71 6.36 7.33 11.03
C ASP A 71 6.96 7.71 12.39
N ASP A 72 7.48 8.94 12.53
CA ASP A 72 7.96 9.49 13.81
C ASP A 72 6.86 9.54 14.86
N VAL A 73 5.66 10.01 14.49
CA VAL A 73 4.50 10.03 15.41
C VAL A 73 4.10 8.60 15.80
N PHE A 74 4.12 7.65 14.87
CA PHE A 74 3.87 6.24 15.21
C PHE A 74 4.92 5.66 16.16
N ASP A 75 6.20 5.99 15.97
CA ASP A 75 7.28 5.50 16.83
C ASP A 75 7.19 6.07 18.26
N GLN A 76 6.77 7.33 18.41
CA GLN A 76 6.48 7.92 19.72
C GLN A 76 5.32 7.23 20.46
N HIS A 77 4.41 6.57 19.74
CA HIS A 77 3.25 5.86 20.32
C HIS A 77 3.36 4.35 20.14
N ARG A 78 4.58 3.82 20.06
CA ARG A 78 4.84 2.38 19.88
C ARG A 78 4.16 1.52 20.94
N ASP A 79 4.15 1.96 22.19
CA ASP A 79 3.52 1.22 23.30
C ASP A 79 2.00 1.09 23.11
N LEU A 80 1.35 2.15 22.61
CA LEU A 80 -0.08 2.11 22.26
C LEU A 80 -0.32 1.14 21.10
N LEU A 81 0.49 1.20 20.04
CA LEU A 81 0.38 0.28 18.91
C LEU A 81 0.59 -1.18 19.34
N GLN A 82 1.51 -1.43 20.26
CA GLN A 82 1.72 -2.76 20.83
C GLN A 82 0.52 -3.22 21.65
N ALA A 83 -0.04 -2.36 22.50
CA ALA A 83 -1.24 -2.67 23.28
C ALA A 83 -2.44 -3.01 22.37
N LEU A 84 -2.68 -2.21 21.32
CA LEU A 84 -3.73 -2.47 20.32
C LEU A 84 -3.52 -3.80 19.59
N ASN A 85 -2.27 -4.24 19.41
CA ASN A 85 -1.96 -5.48 18.70
C ASN A 85 -2.15 -6.74 19.57
N VAL A 86 -2.17 -6.59 20.90
CA VAL A 86 -2.40 -7.70 21.84
C VAL A 86 -3.91 -7.99 22.00
N GLU A 87 -4.77 -7.01 21.72
CA GLU A 87 -6.21 -7.17 21.79
C GLU A 87 -6.70 -8.26 20.81
N PRO A 88 -7.42 -9.29 21.29
CA PRO A 88 -7.95 -10.34 20.43
C PRO A 88 -9.02 -9.75 19.51
N GLY A 89 -8.67 -9.52 18.25
CA GLY A 89 -9.63 -8.98 17.27
C GLY A 89 -9.00 -8.50 15.97
N LEU A 90 -7.78 -7.97 16.03
CA LEU A 90 -7.08 -7.48 14.84
C LEU A 90 -6.32 -8.61 14.14
N VAL A 91 -6.49 -8.70 12.82
CA VAL A 91 -5.70 -9.55 11.92
C VAL A 91 -4.67 -8.72 11.17
N ILE A 92 -4.98 -7.45 10.92
CA ILE A 92 -4.11 -6.45 10.31
C ILE A 92 -3.42 -5.68 11.44
N ALA A 93 -2.11 -5.44 11.31
CA ALA A 93 -1.35 -4.68 12.31
C ALA A 93 -1.99 -3.30 12.56
N PRO A 94 -2.10 -2.83 13.83
CA PRO A 94 -2.74 -1.54 14.15
C PRO A 94 -2.17 -0.36 13.37
N ARG A 95 -0.84 -0.32 13.18
CA ARG A 95 -0.17 0.71 12.37
C ARG A 95 -0.71 0.75 10.94
N THR A 96 -0.89 -0.42 10.33
CA THR A 96 -1.41 -0.55 8.97
C THR A 96 -2.88 -0.13 8.89
N VAL A 97 -3.72 -0.50 9.87
CA VAL A 97 -5.12 -0.05 9.92
C VAL A 97 -5.21 1.48 10.11
N LEU A 98 -4.35 2.07 10.94
CA LEU A 98 -4.25 3.53 11.09
C LEU A 98 -3.83 4.20 9.77
N GLN A 99 -2.85 3.66 9.06
CA GLN A 99 -2.47 4.15 7.73
C GLN A 99 -3.63 4.06 6.72
N VAL A 100 -4.42 2.98 6.75
CA VAL A 100 -5.63 2.84 5.94
C VAL A 100 -6.65 3.94 6.26
N LEU A 101 -6.89 4.23 7.54
CA LEU A 101 -7.80 5.31 7.96
C LEU A 101 -7.27 6.71 7.59
N LEU A 102 -5.96 6.92 7.65
CA LEU A 102 -5.34 8.15 7.16
C LEU A 102 -5.59 8.33 5.65
N LEU A 103 -5.44 7.28 4.84
CA LEU A 103 -5.80 7.33 3.41
C LEU A 103 -7.27 7.67 3.20
N GLN A 104 -8.16 7.09 4.01
CA GLN A 104 -9.59 7.38 3.92
C GLN A 104 -9.88 8.87 4.17
N LEU A 105 -9.25 9.45 5.19
CA LEU A 105 -9.37 10.87 5.51
C LEU A 105 -8.78 11.75 4.42
N LEU A 106 -7.51 11.52 4.05
CA LEU A 106 -6.73 12.38 3.16
C LEU A 106 -7.28 12.42 1.73
N TYR A 107 -7.92 11.34 1.28
CA TYR A 107 -8.48 11.23 -0.06
C TYR A 107 -10.01 11.22 -0.08
N SER A 108 -10.66 11.54 1.06
CA SER A 108 -12.12 11.53 1.20
C SER A 108 -12.80 10.27 0.65
N VAL A 109 -12.21 9.09 0.90
CA VAL A 109 -12.76 7.83 0.39
C VAL A 109 -14.07 7.53 1.12
N PRO A 110 -15.21 7.41 0.43
CA PRO A 110 -16.53 7.53 1.05
C PRO A 110 -16.98 6.26 1.79
N SER A 111 -16.31 5.12 1.58
CA SER A 111 -16.67 3.87 2.25
C SER A 111 -15.47 2.94 2.40
N GLU A 112 -15.54 2.02 3.35
CA GLU A 112 -14.55 0.94 3.53
C GLU A 112 -14.48 0.00 2.33
N GLN A 113 -15.61 -0.20 1.62
CA GLN A 113 -15.64 -0.99 0.39
C GLN A 113 -14.79 -0.32 -0.70
N GLN A 114 -14.99 0.99 -0.91
CA GLN A 114 -14.17 1.73 -1.87
C GLN A 114 -12.71 1.84 -1.41
N LEU A 115 -12.46 1.91 -0.10
CA LEU A 115 -11.10 1.90 0.46
C LEU A 115 -10.39 0.57 0.19
N HIS A 116 -11.11 -0.55 0.37
CA HIS A 116 -10.63 -1.88 -0.01
C HIS A 116 -10.31 -1.97 -1.50
N GLU A 117 -11.20 -1.47 -2.35
CA GLU A 117 -10.98 -1.42 -3.81
C GLU A 117 -9.75 -0.58 -4.16
N GLN A 118 -9.60 0.61 -3.57
CA GLN A 118 -8.41 1.45 -3.78
C GLN A 118 -7.12 0.73 -3.36
N LEU A 119 -7.10 0.01 -2.24
CA LEU A 119 -5.94 -0.81 -1.85
C LEU A 119 -5.61 -1.92 -2.87
N ASN A 120 -6.56 -2.38 -3.67
CA ASN A 120 -6.32 -3.41 -4.69
C ASN A 120 -5.61 -2.86 -5.93
N TYR A 121 -5.91 -1.64 -6.37
CA TYR A 121 -5.37 -1.11 -7.65
C TYR A 121 -4.51 0.15 -7.52
N ASN A 122 -4.59 0.89 -6.42
CA ASN A 122 -3.88 2.15 -6.26
C ASN A 122 -2.49 1.91 -5.65
N LEU A 123 -1.45 2.02 -6.48
CA LEU A 123 -0.07 1.75 -6.08
C LEU A 123 0.43 2.64 -4.94
N LEU A 124 0.02 3.91 -4.92
CA LEU A 124 0.36 4.83 -3.84
C LEU A 124 -0.23 4.36 -2.50
N PHE A 125 -1.49 3.94 -2.52
CA PHE A 125 -2.17 3.46 -1.31
C PHE A 125 -1.49 2.20 -0.79
N ARG A 126 -1.20 1.24 -1.69
CA ARG A 126 -0.46 0.02 -1.38
C ARG A 126 0.88 0.31 -0.72
N TRP A 127 1.69 1.15 -1.36
CA TRP A 127 2.99 1.56 -0.80
C TRP A 127 2.85 2.20 0.57
N PHE A 128 1.86 3.08 0.76
CA PHE A 128 1.69 3.79 2.01
C PHE A 128 1.38 2.85 3.17
N VAL A 129 0.56 1.82 2.94
CA VAL A 129 0.21 0.80 3.95
C VAL A 129 1.20 -0.36 4.03
N GLY A 130 2.26 -0.34 3.21
CA GLY A 130 3.29 -1.39 3.19
C GLY A 130 2.92 -2.68 2.44
N LEU A 131 2.03 -2.60 1.45
CA LEU A 131 1.68 -3.71 0.57
C LEU A 131 2.57 -3.74 -0.69
N ASP A 132 3.19 -4.88 -0.98
CA ASP A 132 3.96 -5.10 -2.22
C ASP A 132 3.05 -5.23 -3.46
N LEU A 133 3.59 -5.20 -4.69
CA LEU A 133 2.75 -5.33 -5.90
C LEU A 133 1.95 -6.65 -5.98
N SER A 134 2.57 -7.76 -5.57
CA SER A 134 1.99 -9.10 -5.69
C SER A 134 1.17 -9.53 -4.46
N GLN A 135 1.27 -8.78 -3.36
CA GLN A 135 0.60 -9.13 -2.11
C GLN A 135 -0.91 -9.03 -2.27
N LYS A 136 -1.67 -10.03 -1.79
CA LYS A 136 -3.14 -9.90 -1.78
C LYS A 136 -3.57 -8.98 -0.65
N VAL A 137 -4.51 -8.08 -0.93
CA VAL A 137 -5.19 -7.31 0.12
C VAL A 137 -6.03 -8.29 0.95
N TRP A 138 -6.17 -8.03 2.26
CA TRP A 138 -7.09 -8.75 3.14
C TRP A 138 -8.53 -8.74 2.59
N SER A 139 -9.40 -9.63 3.06
CA SER A 139 -10.80 -9.59 2.65
C SER A 139 -11.45 -8.27 3.10
N ALA A 140 -12.44 -7.79 2.35
CA ALA A 140 -13.19 -6.58 2.72
C ALA A 140 -13.85 -6.70 4.11
N THR A 141 -14.29 -7.91 4.48
CA THR A 141 -14.83 -8.21 5.81
C THR A 141 -13.79 -8.09 6.93
N THR A 142 -12.56 -8.55 6.69
CA THR A 142 -11.45 -8.42 7.64
C THR A 142 -11.09 -6.94 7.82
N LEU A 143 -10.96 -6.21 6.71
CA LEU A 143 -10.63 -4.78 6.74
C LEU A 143 -11.67 -3.98 7.53
N ARG A 144 -12.96 -4.18 7.23
CA ARG A 144 -14.07 -3.54 7.95
C ARG A 144 -14.05 -3.83 9.44
N ARG A 145 -13.90 -5.11 9.81
CA ARG A 145 -13.88 -5.50 11.23
C ARG A 145 -12.73 -4.82 11.96
N ASP A 146 -11.53 -4.85 11.39
CA ASP A 146 -10.33 -4.30 12.03
C ASP A 146 -10.39 -2.77 12.12
N ILE A 147 -10.95 -2.10 11.10
CA ILE A 147 -11.28 -0.67 11.16
C ILE A 147 -12.25 -0.38 12.30
N ALA A 148 -13.35 -1.13 12.40
CA ALA A 148 -14.35 -0.93 13.46
C ALA A 148 -13.72 -1.13 14.85
N THR A 149 -12.98 -2.22 15.05
CA THR A 149 -12.27 -2.51 16.30
C THR A 149 -11.31 -1.38 16.68
N LEU A 150 -10.57 -0.83 15.72
CA LEU A 150 -9.62 0.24 16.00
C LEU A 150 -10.33 1.58 16.29
N LEU A 151 -11.42 1.88 15.59
CA LEU A 151 -12.22 3.09 15.84
C LEU A 151 -13.00 3.04 17.16
N ASP A 152 -13.20 1.86 17.75
CA ASP A 152 -13.78 1.69 19.08
C ASP A 152 -12.79 1.99 20.22
N ASP A 153 -11.48 2.14 19.94
CA ASP A 153 -10.51 2.61 20.93
C ASP A 153 -10.31 4.14 20.81
N PRO A 154 -10.66 4.93 21.84
CA PRO A 154 -10.51 6.39 21.80
C PRO A 154 -9.05 6.84 21.62
N ARG A 155 -8.07 6.07 22.11
CA ARG A 155 -6.64 6.40 22.00
C ARG A 155 -6.18 6.30 20.55
N ALA A 156 -6.71 5.34 19.79
CA ALA A 156 -6.41 5.19 18.37
C ALA A 156 -7.00 6.36 17.56
N VAL A 157 -8.25 6.76 17.85
CA VAL A 157 -8.87 7.93 17.20
C VAL A 157 -8.12 9.23 17.54
N GLN A 158 -7.69 9.40 18.80
CA GLN A 158 -6.86 10.54 19.21
C GLN A 158 -5.51 10.56 18.49
N LEU A 159 -4.88 9.40 18.27
CA LEU A 159 -3.64 9.32 17.51
C LEU A 159 -3.83 9.76 16.05
N ILE A 160 -4.94 9.38 15.40
CA ILE A 160 -5.29 9.89 14.06
C ILE A 160 -5.43 11.40 14.08
N GLN A 161 -6.18 11.96 15.04
CA GLN A 161 -6.35 13.42 15.17
C GLN A 161 -5.01 14.12 15.36
N LYS A 162 -4.12 13.56 16.19
CA LYS A 162 -2.78 14.08 16.43
C LYS A 162 -1.95 14.11 15.16
N ILE A 163 -1.93 13.03 14.38
CA ILE A 163 -1.23 12.97 13.09
C ILE A 163 -1.78 14.03 12.12
N ILE A 164 -3.11 14.18 12.02
CA ILE A 164 -3.72 15.21 11.18
C ILE A 164 -3.28 16.62 11.63
N GLY A 165 -3.30 16.88 12.94
CA GLY A 165 -2.92 18.17 13.51
C GLY A 165 -1.44 18.52 13.34
N GLU A 166 -0.55 17.58 13.63
CA GLU A 166 0.90 17.80 13.65
C GLU A 166 1.53 17.74 12.25
N VAL A 167 1.06 16.84 11.39
CA VAL A 167 1.68 16.58 10.08
C VAL A 167 0.98 17.34 8.96
N PHE A 168 -0.36 17.37 8.95
CA PHE A 168 -1.12 17.80 7.77
C PHE A 168 -1.63 19.23 7.87
N CYS A 169 -2.13 19.70 9.02
CA CYS A 169 -2.76 21.03 9.11
C CYS A 169 -1.90 22.20 8.59
N GLY A 170 -0.58 22.18 8.80
CA GLY A 170 0.34 23.19 8.25
C GLY A 170 0.72 22.97 6.78
N ALA A 171 0.62 21.73 6.28
CA ALA A 171 1.07 21.33 4.96
C ALA A 171 -0.04 21.38 3.89
N LEU A 172 -1.32 21.31 4.29
CA LEU A 172 -2.48 21.24 3.40
C LEU A 172 -2.58 22.39 2.40
N LEU A 173 -2.14 23.60 2.76
CA LEU A 173 -2.15 24.76 1.85
C LEU A 173 -1.27 24.58 0.62
N HIS A 174 -0.31 23.65 0.66
CA HIS A 174 0.66 23.40 -0.39
C HIS A 174 0.48 22.03 -1.08
N MET A 175 -0.57 21.28 -0.73
CA MET A 175 -0.76 19.88 -1.13
C MET A 175 -2.17 19.65 -1.68
N PRO A 176 -2.47 20.13 -2.91
CA PRO A 176 -3.83 20.12 -3.48
C PRO A 176 -4.36 18.72 -3.79
N GLU A 177 -3.50 17.69 -3.80
CA GLU A 177 -3.93 16.29 -3.99
C GLU A 177 -4.68 15.71 -2.79
N PHE A 178 -4.60 16.36 -1.61
CA PHE A 178 -5.38 15.95 -0.45
C PHE A 178 -6.72 16.68 -0.39
N SER A 179 -7.77 15.90 -0.17
CA SER A 179 -9.10 16.38 0.19
C SER A 179 -9.44 15.79 1.55
N LEU A 180 -9.00 16.47 2.60
CA LEU A 180 -9.12 15.95 3.96
C LEU A 180 -10.59 15.99 4.43
N ASN A 181 -11.15 14.83 4.74
CA ASN A 181 -12.52 14.71 5.23
C ASN A 181 -12.62 14.98 6.74
N PHE A 182 -12.66 16.26 7.13
CA PHE A 182 -12.83 16.65 8.52
C PHE A 182 -14.15 16.17 9.14
N ALA A 183 -15.24 16.09 8.36
CA ALA A 183 -16.53 15.61 8.85
C ALA A 183 -16.46 14.14 9.30
N LEU A 184 -15.72 13.30 8.56
CA LEU A 184 -15.47 11.91 8.94
C LEU A 184 -14.62 11.82 10.21
N LEU A 185 -13.56 12.61 10.32
CA LEU A 185 -12.75 12.68 11.54
C LEU A 185 -13.58 13.09 12.76
N HIS A 186 -14.42 14.13 12.62
CA HIS A 186 -15.34 14.55 13.67
C HIS A 186 -16.33 13.45 14.05
N THR A 187 -16.83 12.69 13.07
CA THR A 187 -17.70 11.54 13.32
C THR A 187 -17.01 10.49 14.17
N TRP A 188 -15.73 10.17 13.90
CA TRP A 188 -14.97 9.22 14.71
C TRP A 188 -14.74 9.73 16.14
N LEU A 189 -14.38 11.00 16.30
CA LEU A 189 -14.19 11.63 17.61
C LEU A 189 -15.49 11.64 18.43
N ALA A 190 -16.62 11.92 17.78
CA ALA A 190 -17.93 11.99 18.44
C ALA A 190 -18.39 10.64 19.03
N ARG A 191 -17.89 9.50 18.50
CA ARG A 191 -18.16 8.16 19.08
C ARG A 191 -17.76 8.07 20.55
N HIS A 192 -16.75 8.84 20.96
CA HIS A 192 -16.15 8.79 22.29
C HIS A 192 -16.47 10.02 23.15
N GLY A 193 -17.12 11.06 22.59
CA GLY A 193 -17.42 12.31 23.30
C GLY A 193 -18.62 12.24 24.26
N ALA A 194 -19.50 11.24 24.12
CA ALA A 194 -20.75 11.14 24.89
C ALA A 194 -20.57 10.63 26.34
N THR A 195 -19.37 10.22 26.76
CA THR A 195 -19.11 9.64 28.08
C THR A 195 -18.73 10.66 29.16
N SER A 196 -18.64 11.95 28.83
CA SER A 196 -18.16 13.01 29.75
C SER A 196 -19.27 13.87 30.39
N THR A 197 -20.55 13.61 30.10
CA THR A 197 -21.65 14.51 30.49
C THR A 197 -22.73 13.84 31.35
N THR A 198 -22.34 13.03 32.34
CA THR A 198 -23.25 12.64 33.44
C THR A 198 -22.47 12.47 34.75
N SER A 199 -22.15 13.56 35.42
CA SER A 199 -21.92 13.64 36.87
C SER A 199 -21.89 15.10 37.29
N ASN A 200 -23.06 15.62 37.67
CA ASN A 200 -23.25 16.78 38.54
C ASN A 200 -24.38 16.44 39.51
#